data_AF-A0A968QR00-F1
#
_entry.id   AF-A0A968QR00-F1
#
_cell.length_a   1.000
_cell.length_b   1.000
_cell.length_c   1.000
_cell.angle_alpha   90.00
_cell.angle_beta   90.00
_cell.angle_gamma   90.00
#
_symmetry.space_group_name_H-M   'P 1'
#
loop_
_entity.id
_entity.type
_entity.pdbx_description
1 polymer ?
#
loop_
_entity_poly.entity_id
_entity_poly.type
_entity_poly.pdbx_seq_one_letter_code
_entity_poly.pdbx_strand_id
1 'polypeptide(L)'
;MSYLGFMAHIGLNKLQHILEREGVEWFSDMNMSESDPFRSITAIGNVGELKASGRIAFRVRPENLQQLPILLREAVYDMFYKNEWFAIRPEFSQIGHSGKDVWTFGIQAENPRRISILSKFQRGKGLLKVPAGTIRITKLIC
;
A
#
# COMPACT_ATOMS: atom_id res chain seq x y z
N MET A 1 39.13 27.72 -21.81
CA MET A 1 37.98 27.36 -22.66
C MET A 1 37.49 25.97 -22.27
N SER A 2 36.52 25.92 -21.35
CA SER A 2 36.10 24.71 -20.63
C SER A 2 34.95 24.00 -21.34
N TYR A 3 35.18 23.50 -22.55
CA TYR A 3 34.14 22.78 -23.32
C TYR A 3 34.00 21.30 -22.90
N LEU A 4 35.03 20.73 -22.24
CA LEU A 4 35.02 19.33 -21.78
C LEU A 4 34.09 19.07 -20.58
N GLY A 5 33.95 20.05 -19.68
CA GLY A 5 33.09 19.91 -18.50
C GLY A 5 31.59 19.92 -18.83
N PHE A 6 31.19 20.67 -19.87
CA PHE A 6 29.77 20.78 -20.24
C PHE A 6 29.24 19.50 -20.91
N MET A 7 30.07 18.84 -21.73
CA MET A 7 29.68 17.59 -22.39
C MET A 7 29.63 16.41 -21.41
N ALA A 8 30.53 16.35 -20.43
CA ALA A 8 30.52 15.31 -19.40
C ALA A 8 29.26 15.36 -18.53
N HIS A 9 28.78 16.56 -18.20
CA HIS A 9 27.59 16.71 -17.35
C HIS A 9 26.29 16.32 -18.08
N ILE A 10 26.20 16.61 -19.38
CA ILE A 10 25.04 16.22 -20.21
C ILE A 10 24.98 14.70 -20.39
N GLY A 11 26.13 14.04 -20.54
CA GLY A 11 26.22 12.58 -20.66
C GLY A 11 25.77 11.86 -19.40
N LEU A 12 26.22 12.32 -18.22
CA LEU A 12 25.90 11.68 -16.94
C LEU A 12 24.41 11.80 -16.60
N ASN A 13 23.79 12.96 -16.88
CA ASN A 13 22.37 13.18 -16.62
C ASN A 13 21.47 12.32 -17.53
N LYS A 14 21.88 12.09 -18.78
CA LYS A 14 21.17 11.16 -19.68
C LYS A 14 21.32 9.70 -19.27
N LEU A 15 22.48 9.31 -18.76
CA LEU A 15 22.72 7.94 -18.29
C LEU A 15 21.88 7.65 -17.04
N GLN A 16 21.79 8.63 -16.12
CA GLN A 16 20.96 8.52 -14.93
C GLN A 16 19.48 8.33 -15.27
N HIS A 17 18.96 9.08 -16.25
CA HIS A 17 17.57 8.91 -16.71
C HIS A 17 17.28 7.62 -17.47
N ILE A 18 18.28 6.98 -18.07
CA ILE A 18 18.12 5.66 -18.71
C ILE A 18 18.11 4.57 -17.63
N LEU A 19 18.99 4.66 -16.63
CA LEU A 19 19.00 3.73 -15.49
C LEU A 19 17.74 3.83 -14.63
N GLU A 20 17.20 5.04 -14.44
CA GLU A 20 15.91 5.25 -13.78
C GLU A 20 14.73 4.64 -14.55
N ARG A 21 14.83 4.53 -15.88
CA ARG A 21 13.77 4.00 -16.74
C ARG A 21 13.81 2.48 -16.83
N GLU A 22 14.99 1.91 -17.06
CA GLU A 22 15.20 0.46 -17.23
C GLU A 22 15.19 -0.28 -15.88
N GLY A 23 15.59 0.37 -14.78
CA GLY A 23 15.59 -0.23 -13.44
C GLY A 23 14.21 -0.38 -12.81
N VAL A 24 13.23 0.44 -13.23
CA VAL A 24 11.86 0.43 -12.69
C VAL A 24 11.04 -0.72 -13.26
N GLU A 25 11.28 -1.11 -14.52
CA GLU A 25 10.53 -2.20 -15.16
C GLU A 25 10.87 -3.57 -14.55
N TRP A 26 12.14 -3.86 -14.24
CA TRP A 26 12.54 -5.14 -13.63
C TRP A 26 12.08 -5.31 -12.17
N PHE A 27 11.93 -4.22 -11.42
CA PHE A 27 11.39 -4.23 -10.05
C PHE A 27 9.86 -4.34 -9.99
N SER A 28 9.17 -3.95 -11.06
CA SER A 28 7.70 -3.95 -11.09
C SER A 28 7.13 -5.36 -11.05
N ASP A 29 7.72 -6.31 -11.80
CA ASP A 29 7.16 -7.65 -12.02
C ASP A 29 7.30 -8.59 -10.80
N MET A 30 8.30 -8.38 -9.95
CA MET A 30 8.54 -9.24 -8.78
C MET A 30 7.76 -8.82 -7.52
N ASN A 31 7.16 -7.62 -7.49
CA ASN A 31 6.60 -7.05 -6.26
C ASN A 31 5.14 -6.54 -6.37
N MET A 32 4.44 -6.77 -7.48
CA MET A 32 3.02 -6.34 -7.66
C MET A 32 2.01 -6.93 -6.66
N SER A 33 2.42 -7.85 -5.77
CA SER A 33 1.53 -8.46 -4.78
C SER A 33 1.41 -7.66 -3.48
N GLU A 34 2.32 -6.73 -3.19
CA GLU A 34 2.29 -5.89 -1.99
C GLU A 34 2.19 -4.43 -2.38
N SER A 35 1.02 -3.82 -2.12
CA SER A 35 0.82 -2.39 -2.31
C SER A 35 1.84 -1.61 -1.49
N ASP A 36 2.53 -0.67 -2.13
CA ASP A 36 3.50 0.20 -1.49
C ASP A 36 2.75 1.34 -0.75
N PRO A 37 3.01 1.56 0.55
CA PRO A 37 2.34 2.60 1.33
C PRO A 37 2.70 4.03 0.89
N PHE A 38 3.83 4.22 0.21
CA PHE A 38 4.34 5.53 -0.17
C PHE A 38 3.98 5.92 -1.61
N ARG A 39 3.75 4.92 -2.48
CA ARG A 39 3.41 5.14 -3.89
C ARG A 39 2.44 4.09 -4.40
N SER A 40 1.58 4.51 -5.32
CA SER A 40 0.79 3.62 -6.15
C SER A 40 0.89 4.11 -7.58
N ILE A 41 1.46 3.29 -8.46
CA ILE A 41 1.23 3.45 -9.89
C ILE A 41 -0.24 3.09 -10.08
N THR A 42 -1.10 4.11 -10.24
CA THR A 42 -2.50 3.79 -10.53
C THR A 42 -2.52 3.21 -11.93
N ALA A 43 -2.76 1.91 -11.98
CA ALA A 43 -2.93 1.15 -13.21
C ALA A 43 -4.24 1.54 -13.91
N ILE A 44 -4.37 2.81 -14.32
CA ILE A 44 -5.41 3.27 -15.23
C ILE A 44 -5.12 2.58 -16.58
N GLY A 45 -5.61 1.35 -16.74
CA GLY A 45 -5.18 0.38 -17.74
C GLY A 45 -5.10 -1.05 -17.17
N ASN A 46 -4.20 -1.32 -16.21
CA ASN A 46 -3.94 -2.68 -15.70
C ASN A 46 -4.87 -3.12 -14.54
N VAL A 47 -5.78 -2.27 -14.04
CA VAL A 47 -6.87 -2.73 -13.14
C VAL A 47 -7.67 -3.85 -13.79
N GLY A 48 -7.78 -3.86 -15.13
CA GLY A 48 -8.36 -4.96 -15.89
C GLY A 48 -7.57 -6.28 -15.73
N GLU A 49 -6.24 -6.23 -15.84
CA GLU A 49 -5.35 -7.40 -15.68
C GLU A 49 -5.35 -7.93 -14.24
N LEU A 50 -5.33 -7.03 -13.24
CA LEU A 50 -5.43 -7.43 -11.83
C LEU A 50 -6.72 -8.20 -11.52
N LYS A 51 -7.87 -7.72 -12.07
CA LYS A 51 -9.15 -8.44 -11.95
C LYS A 51 -9.14 -9.78 -12.70
N ALA A 52 -8.43 -9.88 -13.83
CA ALA A 52 -8.33 -11.09 -14.63
C ALA A 52 -7.49 -12.21 -13.99
N SER A 53 -6.63 -11.88 -13.01
CA SER A 53 -5.75 -12.87 -12.35
C SER A 53 -6.49 -13.98 -11.58
N GLY A 54 -7.77 -13.80 -11.25
CA GLY A 54 -8.56 -14.77 -10.47
C GLY A 54 -8.07 -15.01 -9.04
N ARG A 55 -7.05 -14.26 -8.59
CA ARG A 55 -6.43 -14.43 -7.27
C ARG A 55 -7.31 -13.84 -6.17
N ILE A 56 -7.50 -14.59 -5.09
CA ILE A 56 -8.17 -14.09 -3.88
C ILE A 56 -7.17 -13.23 -3.10
N ALA A 57 -7.39 -11.91 -3.06
CA ALA A 57 -6.55 -10.99 -2.31
C ALA A 57 -6.71 -11.16 -0.78
N PHE A 58 -7.95 -11.27 -0.30
CA PHE A 58 -8.29 -11.48 1.11
C PHE A 58 -9.75 -11.95 1.23
N ARG A 59 -10.14 -12.41 2.41
CA ARG A 59 -11.52 -12.79 2.74
C ARG A 59 -12.04 -11.95 3.90
N VAL A 60 -13.29 -11.53 3.82
CA VAL A 60 -13.97 -10.77 4.88
C VAL A 60 -15.18 -11.57 5.35
N ARG A 61 -15.32 -11.72 6.66
CA ARG A 61 -16.49 -12.31 7.31
C ARG A 61 -17.09 -11.29 8.28
N PRO A 62 -18.23 -10.67 7.95
CA PRO A 62 -18.95 -9.84 8.92
C PRO A 62 -19.60 -10.71 10.00
N GLU A 63 -19.89 -10.14 11.16
CA GLU A 63 -20.71 -10.81 12.19
C GLU A 63 -22.20 -10.84 11.80
N ASN A 64 -22.67 -9.84 11.05
CA ASN A 64 -24.03 -9.78 10.51
C ASN A 64 -23.98 -9.31 9.04
N LEU A 65 -24.72 -9.98 8.15
CA LEU A 65 -24.78 -9.63 6.73
C LEU A 65 -25.28 -8.20 6.45
N GLN A 66 -26.06 -7.62 7.37
CA GLN A 66 -26.51 -6.22 7.33
C GLN A 66 -25.35 -5.22 7.45
N GLN A 67 -24.14 -5.68 7.81
CA GLN A 67 -22.94 -4.85 7.89
C GLN A 67 -22.31 -4.58 6.51
N LEU A 68 -22.75 -5.27 5.45
CA LEU A 68 -22.29 -5.05 4.08
C LEU A 68 -23.07 -3.90 3.40
N PRO A 69 -22.44 -3.13 2.50
CA PRO A 69 -21.04 -3.21 2.06
C PRO A 69 -20.05 -2.57 3.04
N ILE A 70 -18.84 -3.12 3.13
CA ILE A 70 -17.76 -2.60 3.98
C ILE A 70 -16.61 -2.16 3.09
N LEU A 71 -16.22 -0.89 3.23
CA LEU A 71 -15.05 -0.35 2.57
C LEU A 71 -13.83 -0.59 3.45
N LEU A 72 -12.85 -1.32 2.90
CA LEU A 72 -11.56 -1.52 3.52
C LEU A 72 -10.54 -0.61 2.86
N ARG A 73 -9.81 0.13 3.68
CA ARG A 73 -8.76 1.03 3.25
C ARG A 73 -7.41 0.39 3.52
N GLU A 74 -6.55 0.42 2.51
CA GLU A 74 -5.17 -0.08 2.59
C GLU A 74 -4.15 1.06 2.73
N ALA A 75 -4.29 2.08 1.90
CA ALA A 75 -3.40 3.24 1.84
C ALA A 75 -4.21 4.50 1.50
N VAL A 76 -3.58 5.66 1.71
CA VAL A 76 -4.09 6.98 1.32
C VAL A 76 -2.97 7.70 0.56
N TYR A 77 -3.31 8.30 -0.58
CA TYR A 77 -2.39 9.05 -1.41
C TYR A 77 -2.91 10.49 -1.55
N ASP A 78 -2.01 11.47 -1.55
CA ASP A 78 -2.34 12.90 -1.49
C ASP A 78 -1.79 13.71 -2.67
N MET A 79 -0.96 13.11 -3.54
CA MET A 79 -0.41 13.77 -4.73
C MET A 79 -0.49 12.88 -5.96
N PHE A 80 -0.93 13.45 -7.08
CA PHE A 80 -0.84 12.83 -8.39
C PHE A 80 0.27 13.49 -9.22
N TYR A 81 1.17 12.69 -9.80
CA TYR A 81 2.22 13.17 -10.68
C TYR A 81 2.59 12.10 -11.73
N LYS A 82 2.61 12.48 -13.01
CA LYS A 82 3.05 11.61 -14.14
C LYS A 82 2.47 10.17 -14.10
N ASN A 83 1.15 10.03 -13.90
CA ASN A 83 0.44 8.74 -13.79
C ASN A 83 0.63 7.96 -12.48
N GLU A 84 1.33 8.52 -11.50
CA GLU A 84 1.54 7.91 -10.20
C GLU A 84 0.85 8.71 -9.09
N TRP A 85 0.36 8.00 -8.08
CA TRP A 85 -0.12 8.57 -6.84
C TRP A 85 0.91 8.37 -5.75
N PHE A 86 1.20 9.43 -5.00
CA PHE A 86 2.17 9.44 -3.93
C PHE A 86 1.49 9.83 -2.62
N ALA A 87 2.02 9.30 -1.51
CA ALA A 87 1.81 9.85 -0.19
C ALA A 87 3.07 10.66 0.15
N ILE A 88 3.04 11.99 -0.04
CA ILE A 88 4.25 12.83 0.14
C ILE A 88 4.59 12.98 1.63
N ARG A 89 3.57 13.07 2.49
CA ARG A 89 3.76 13.30 3.94
C ARG A 89 2.96 12.31 4.78
N PRO A 90 3.22 11.00 4.67
CA PRO A 90 2.53 10.04 5.49
C PRO A 90 3.08 10.10 6.92
N GLU A 91 2.23 10.49 7.86
CA GLU A 91 2.55 10.43 9.28
C GLU A 91 2.29 9.02 9.79
N PHE A 92 3.36 8.23 9.95
CA PHE A 92 3.29 6.92 10.58
C PHE A 92 3.63 7.03 12.06
N SER A 93 2.69 6.66 12.92
CA SER A 93 2.92 6.51 14.35
C SER A 93 3.01 5.02 14.72
N GLN A 94 3.99 4.64 15.53
CA GLN A 94 4.02 3.30 16.12
C GLN A 94 2.87 3.16 17.12
N ILE A 95 2.04 2.13 16.92
CA ILE A 95 0.91 1.83 17.81
C ILE A 95 1.33 0.75 18.79
N GLY A 96 1.19 1.04 20.08
CA GLY A 96 1.42 0.04 21.13
C GLY A 96 0.40 -1.10 21.05
N HIS A 97 0.86 -2.32 21.31
CA HIS A 97 -0.02 -3.47 21.52
C HIS A 97 -0.13 -3.80 23.01
N SER A 98 -1.32 -4.26 23.43
CA SER A 98 -1.55 -4.74 24.79
C SER A 98 -1.50 -6.28 24.77
N GLY A 99 -0.45 -6.86 25.32
CA GLY A 99 -0.23 -8.31 25.26
C GLY A 99 0.30 -8.77 23.90
N LYS A 100 0.01 -10.02 23.51
CA LYS A 100 0.55 -10.61 22.27
C LYS A 100 -0.16 -10.15 20.99
N ASP A 101 -1.50 -10.02 21.01
CA ASP A 101 -2.29 -9.97 19.77
C ASP A 101 -3.40 -8.89 19.76
N VAL A 102 -3.27 -7.81 20.54
CA VAL A 102 -4.29 -6.75 20.60
C VAL A 102 -3.69 -5.37 20.35
N TRP A 103 -4.18 -4.68 19.31
CA TRP A 103 -3.83 -3.30 18.99
C TRP A 103 -5.06 -2.42 19.20
N THR A 104 -4.90 -1.34 19.96
CA THR A 104 -5.98 -0.37 20.23
C THR A 104 -5.59 0.98 19.68
N PHE A 105 -6.48 1.55 18.89
CA PHE A 105 -6.40 2.91 18.37
C PHE A 105 -7.23 3.74 19.33
N GLY A 106 -6.72 4.86 19.86
CA GLY A 106 -7.28 5.60 21.01
C GLY A 106 -8.69 6.22 20.84
N ILE A 107 -9.50 5.67 19.96
CA ILE A 107 -10.88 6.05 19.63
C ILE A 107 -11.82 5.13 20.41
N GLN A 108 -12.76 5.69 21.16
CA GLN A 108 -13.87 4.95 21.76
C GLN A 108 -15.10 5.00 20.84
N ALA A 109 -15.82 3.89 20.72
CA ALA A 109 -17.09 3.83 20.00
C ALA A 109 -18.15 3.16 20.86
N GLU A 110 -19.37 3.71 20.85
CA GLU A 110 -20.48 3.24 21.69
C GLU A 110 -21.07 1.91 21.20
N ASN A 111 -21.01 1.62 19.90
CA ASN A 111 -21.49 0.37 19.32
C ASN A 111 -20.54 -0.17 18.24
N PRO A 112 -19.41 -0.78 18.65
CA PRO A 112 -18.41 -1.25 17.70
C PRO A 112 -18.90 -2.48 16.94
N ARG A 113 -18.85 -2.39 15.61
CA ARG A 113 -19.08 -3.55 14.73
C ARG A 113 -17.79 -4.34 14.59
N ARG A 114 -17.89 -5.67 14.57
CA ARG A 114 -16.75 -6.56 14.35
C ARG A 114 -16.84 -7.23 13.00
N ILE A 115 -15.68 -7.33 12.35
CA ILE A 115 -15.46 -8.15 11.18
C ILE A 115 -14.18 -8.96 11.34
N SER A 116 -14.12 -10.11 10.68
CA SER A 116 -12.92 -10.94 10.59
C SER A 116 -12.34 -10.83 9.19
N ILE A 117 -11.05 -10.50 9.09
CA ILE A 117 -10.33 -10.40 7.83
C ILE A 117 -9.24 -11.46 7.82
N LEU A 118 -9.20 -12.27 6.76
CA LEU A 118 -8.14 -13.25 6.53
C LEU A 118 -7.33 -12.80 5.30
N SER A 119 -6.06 -12.50 5.52
CA SER A 119 -5.10 -12.09 4.49
C SER A 119 -3.82 -12.92 4.62
N LYS A 120 -3.08 -13.06 3.51
CA LYS A 120 -1.73 -13.62 3.51
C LYS A 120 -0.73 -12.48 3.25
N PHE A 121 0.30 -12.42 4.07
CA PHE A 121 1.40 -11.47 3.92
C PHE A 121 2.64 -12.22 3.45
N GLN A 122 3.41 -11.65 2.52
CA GLN A 122 4.68 -12.26 2.17
C GLN A 122 5.70 -11.87 3.24
N ARG A 123 6.44 -12.85 3.77
CA ARG A 123 7.53 -12.61 4.74
C ARG A 123 7.08 -11.89 6.04
N GLY A 124 5.81 -12.03 6.43
CA GLY A 124 5.28 -11.44 7.66
C GLY A 124 5.23 -9.91 7.66
N LYS A 125 5.32 -9.27 6.49
CA LYS A 125 5.22 -7.82 6.33
C LYS A 125 4.14 -7.48 5.30
N GLY A 126 3.51 -6.33 5.45
CA GLY A 126 2.53 -5.84 4.48
C GLY A 126 1.54 -4.87 5.09
N LEU A 127 0.71 -4.28 4.22
CA LEU A 127 -0.32 -3.34 4.62
C LEU A 127 -1.60 -4.07 5.02
N LEU A 128 -2.10 -3.75 6.21
CA LEU A 128 -3.36 -4.29 6.68
C LEU A 128 -4.53 -3.46 6.15
N LYS A 129 -5.42 -4.13 5.41
CA LYS A 129 -6.66 -3.53 4.93
C LYS A 129 -7.68 -3.50 6.07
N VAL A 130 -8.09 -2.32 6.51
CA VAL A 130 -9.02 -2.16 7.63
C VAL A 130 -10.15 -1.19 7.31
N PRO A 131 -11.33 -1.33 7.93
CA PRO A 131 -12.37 -0.31 7.85
C PRO A 131 -11.88 1.03 8.39
N ALA A 132 -12.34 2.12 7.80
CA ALA A 132 -12.18 3.43 8.39
C ALA A 132 -12.82 3.47 9.80
N GLY A 133 -12.17 4.12 10.76
CA GLY A 133 -12.64 4.18 12.15
C GLY A 133 -12.42 2.90 12.95
N THR A 134 -11.53 2.00 12.51
CA THR A 134 -11.13 0.83 13.31
C THR A 134 -10.55 1.28 14.65
N ILE A 135 -11.19 0.86 15.74
CA ILE A 135 -10.77 1.19 17.12
C ILE A 135 -9.88 0.11 17.74
N ARG A 136 -9.99 -1.13 17.26
CA ARG A 136 -9.30 -2.28 17.86
C ARG A 136 -9.11 -3.40 16.85
N ILE A 137 -7.93 -4.00 16.87
CA ILE A 137 -7.58 -5.21 16.12
C ILE A 137 -7.19 -6.29 17.13
N THR A 138 -7.68 -7.50 16.91
CA THR A 138 -7.40 -8.66 17.76
C THR A 138 -7.02 -9.86 16.91
N LYS A 139 -6.18 -10.76 17.44
CA LYS A 139 -5.77 -12.02 16.79
C LYS A 139 -5.05 -11.78 15.46
N LEU A 140 -4.11 -10.84 15.43
CA LEU A 140 -3.19 -10.68 14.31
C LEU A 140 -2.13 -11.78 14.41
N ILE A 141 -2.33 -12.87 13.67
CA ILE A 141 -1.37 -13.97 13.60
C ILE A 141 -0.44 -13.64 12.43
N CYS A 142 0.83 -13.33 12.73
CA CYS A 142 1.88 -13.03 11.75
C CYS A 142 2.66 -14.29 11.40
#